data_AF-A0A482YFA7-F1
#
_entry.id   AF-A0A482YFA7-F1
#
_cell.length_a   1.000
_cell.length_b   1.000
_cell.length_c   1.000
_cell.angle_alpha   90.00
_cell.angle_beta   90.00
_cell.angle_gamma   90.00
#
_symmetry.space_group_name_H-M   'P 1'
#
loop_
_entity.id
_entity.type
_entity.pdbx_description
1 polymer ?
#
loop_
_entity_poly.entity_id
_entity_poly.type
_entity_poly.pdbx_seq_one_letter_code
_entity_poly.pdbx_strand_id
1 'polypeptide(L)'
;MIPLLHDFTDATVLVFGGGPVGARKARRFAREARVIVVSPAFADRDFGEAELVRAAPDADEITGWLERTSPALVVAATDDDVINDAIADAARERGTLINRADRSGERDPGSVVVPATVRNDPVVVSVATGGQAPALSKYLRQQLEETLLGAGEMARVCAAVREELKSRDVATDRRRQIVTDVVNSTDVWTALRTGTSNSSQVIEDVLAEDLSTGGDRS
;
A
#
# COMPACT_ATOMS: atom_id res chain seq x y z
N MET A 1 10.31 -7.41 -12.55
CA MET A 1 9.84 -7.29 -11.15
C MET A 1 8.36 -7.63 -11.12
N ILE A 2 7.96 -8.53 -10.22
CA ILE A 2 6.55 -8.90 -10.05
C ILE A 2 5.93 -7.94 -9.01
N PRO A 3 4.83 -7.25 -9.31
CA PRO A 3 4.16 -6.41 -8.33
C PRO A 3 3.43 -7.29 -7.31
N LEU A 4 3.83 -7.20 -6.05
CA LEU A 4 3.22 -7.92 -4.93
C LEU A 4 2.81 -6.91 -3.86
N LEU A 5 1.57 -7.02 -3.40
CA LEU A 5 1.10 -6.31 -2.21
C LEU A 5 1.47 -7.17 -1.00
N HIS A 6 2.19 -6.57 -0.06
CA HIS A 6 2.58 -7.22 1.19
C HIS A 6 1.78 -6.56 2.31
N ASP A 7 1.18 -7.38 3.17
CA ASP A 7 0.55 -6.94 4.40
C ASP A 7 1.65 -6.79 5.47
N PHE A 8 1.79 -5.57 5.99
CA PHE A 8 2.76 -5.25 7.03
C PHE A 8 2.10 -5.04 8.40
N THR A 9 0.82 -5.41 8.56
CA THR A 9 0.15 -5.39 9.86
C THR A 9 0.96 -6.17 10.88
N ASP A 10 1.19 -5.58 12.06
CA ASP A 10 2.01 -6.11 13.16
C ASP A 10 3.49 -6.40 12.80
N ALA A 11 3.94 -6.05 11.60
CA ALA A 11 5.32 -6.22 11.17
C ALA A 11 6.20 -5.05 11.60
N THR A 12 7.50 -5.31 11.71
CA THR A 12 8.51 -4.26 11.96
C THR A 12 9.24 -3.88 10.67
N VAL A 13 9.37 -2.57 10.43
CA VAL A 13 10.24 -2.00 9.40
C VAL A 13 11.39 -1.26 10.08
N LEU A 14 12.62 -1.69 9.80
CA LEU A 14 13.83 -1.07 10.31
C LEU A 14 14.43 -0.13 9.25
N VAL A 15 14.61 1.13 9.58
CA VAL A 15 15.17 2.15 8.67
C VAL A 15 16.51 2.63 9.21
N PHE A 16 17.57 2.50 8.44
CA PHE A 16 18.85 3.14 8.73
C PHE A 16 18.96 4.45 7.95
N GLY A 17 19.21 5.54 8.67
CA GLY A 17 19.33 6.89 8.12
C GLY A 17 18.17 7.81 8.52
N GLY A 18 18.50 8.89 9.22
CA GLY A 18 17.58 9.92 9.71
C GLY A 18 17.49 11.15 8.80
N GLY A 19 17.99 11.05 7.57
CA GLY A 19 17.89 12.13 6.58
C GLY A 19 16.49 12.26 5.96
N PRO A 20 16.32 13.16 4.97
CA PRO A 20 15.05 13.36 4.27
C PRO A 20 14.47 12.09 3.62
N VAL A 21 15.35 11.19 3.14
CA VAL A 21 14.97 9.91 2.53
C VAL A 21 14.38 8.97 3.59
N GLY A 22 15.07 8.79 4.71
CA GLY A 22 14.61 7.99 5.85
C GLY A 22 13.27 8.49 6.39
N ALA A 23 13.13 9.80 6.63
CA ALA A 23 11.89 10.42 7.08
C ALA A 23 10.70 10.16 6.14
N ARG A 24 10.92 10.20 4.82
CA ARG A 24 9.89 9.88 3.82
C ARG A 24 9.50 8.40 3.87
N LYS A 25 10.47 7.49 4.03
CA LYS A 25 10.21 6.04 4.08
C LYS A 25 9.49 5.67 5.38
N ALA A 26 9.95 6.20 6.51
CA ALA A 26 9.35 5.99 7.82
C ALA A 26 7.86 6.34 7.82
N ARG A 27 7.50 7.57 7.41
CA ARG A 27 6.09 8.00 7.29
C ARG A 27 5.23 7.12 6.40
N ARG A 28 5.81 6.55 5.35
CA ARG A 28 5.06 5.68 4.43
C ARG A 28 4.72 4.35 5.11
N PHE A 29 5.68 3.75 5.80
CA PHE A 29 5.50 2.44 6.46
C PHE A 29 4.77 2.55 7.80
N ALA A 30 4.92 3.66 8.52
CA ALA A 30 4.26 3.90 9.81
C ALA A 30 2.72 3.96 9.74
N ARG A 31 2.15 3.94 8.52
CA ARG A 31 0.70 3.83 8.31
C ARG A 31 0.16 2.41 8.57
N GLU A 32 1.01 1.41 8.61
CA GLU A 32 0.63 -0.02 8.63
C GLU A 32 1.56 -0.87 9.49
N ALA A 33 2.82 -0.45 9.67
CA ALA A 33 3.86 -1.21 10.36
C ALA A 33 4.42 -0.44 11.56
N ARG A 34 4.99 -1.17 12.51
CA ARG A 34 5.88 -0.58 13.52
C ARG A 34 7.19 -0.17 12.85
N VAL A 35 7.52 1.11 12.86
CA VAL A 35 8.75 1.61 12.24
C VAL A 35 9.77 2.01 13.29
N ILE A 36 11.01 1.55 13.13
CA ILE A 36 12.16 1.98 13.92
C ILE A 36 13.15 2.67 12.98
N VAL A 37 13.56 3.90 13.29
CA VAL A 37 14.56 4.64 12.52
C VAL A 37 15.83 4.81 13.36
N VAL A 38 16.95 4.38 12.81
CA VAL A 38 18.26 4.37 13.47
C VAL A 38 19.18 5.34 12.75
N SER A 39 19.68 6.35 13.46
CA SER A 39 20.55 7.37 12.87
C SER A 39 21.33 8.16 13.93
N PRO A 40 22.57 8.62 13.65
CA PRO A 40 23.30 9.52 14.56
C PRO A 40 22.58 10.85 14.76
N ALA A 41 21.86 11.31 13.74
CA ALA A 41 21.12 12.55 13.71
C ALA A 41 19.85 12.42 12.89
N PHE A 42 18.87 13.27 13.20
CA PHE A 42 17.59 13.32 12.51
C PHE A 42 17.40 14.70 11.90
N ALA A 43 17.01 14.74 10.63
CA ALA A 43 16.62 15.99 9.97
C ALA A 43 15.36 16.56 10.64
N ASP A 44 15.21 17.89 10.62
CA ASP A 44 13.98 18.57 11.07
C ASP A 44 12.83 18.30 10.09
N ARG A 45 12.23 17.13 10.24
CA ARG A 45 11.20 16.54 9.38
C ARG A 45 10.32 15.63 10.22
N ASP A 46 9.08 15.51 9.80
CA ASP A 46 8.17 14.51 10.36
C ASP A 46 8.56 13.09 9.92
N PHE A 47 8.59 12.15 10.88
CA PHE A 47 8.85 10.72 10.69
C PHE A 47 7.59 9.86 10.87
N GLY A 48 6.43 10.48 11.14
CA GLY A 48 5.20 9.79 11.53
C GLY A 48 5.33 9.22 12.94
N GLU A 49 4.67 8.09 13.18
CA GLU A 49 4.68 7.39 14.47
C GLU A 49 5.92 6.50 14.67
N ALA A 50 6.99 6.75 13.90
CA ALA A 50 8.19 5.94 13.97
C ALA A 50 8.97 6.16 15.28
N GLU A 51 9.47 5.08 15.86
CA GLU A 51 10.42 5.12 16.97
C GLU A 51 11.78 5.63 16.45
N LEU A 52 12.30 6.72 17.04
CA LEU A 52 13.57 7.31 16.64
C LEU A 52 14.68 6.92 17.62
N VAL A 53 15.65 6.16 17.13
CA VAL A 53 16.78 5.68 17.92
C VAL A 53 18.06 6.37 17.46
N ARG A 54 18.64 7.18 18.36
CA ARG A 54 19.90 7.86 18.09
C ARG A 54 21.07 6.89 18.26
N ALA A 55 21.58 6.36 17.15
CA ALA A 55 22.74 5.47 17.12
C ALA A 55 23.45 5.54 15.75
N ALA A 56 24.75 5.28 15.73
CA ALA A 56 25.57 5.19 14.53
C ALA A 56 26.22 3.80 14.48
N PRO A 57 25.47 2.75 14.11
CA PRO A 57 26.03 1.42 14.08
C PRO A 57 27.06 1.28 12.96
N ASP A 58 28.19 0.67 13.29
CA ASP A 58 29.18 0.26 12.31
C ASP A 58 28.74 -1.03 11.59
N ALA A 59 29.44 -1.40 10.51
CA ALA A 59 29.08 -2.55 9.66
C ALA A 59 28.91 -3.86 10.47
N ASP A 60 29.76 -4.10 11.45
CA ASP A 60 29.74 -5.31 12.28
C ASP A 60 28.54 -5.36 13.25
N GLU A 61 27.92 -4.22 13.54
CA GLU A 61 26.78 -4.14 14.47
C GLU A 61 25.43 -4.38 13.77
N ILE A 62 25.37 -4.22 12.44
CA ILE A 62 24.13 -4.26 11.64
C ILE A 62 23.37 -5.57 11.86
N THR A 63 24.06 -6.71 11.87
CA THR A 63 23.44 -8.02 12.12
C THR A 63 22.73 -8.06 13.47
N GLY A 64 23.35 -7.51 14.53
CA GLY A 64 22.74 -7.41 15.85
C GLY A 64 21.48 -6.52 15.87
N TRP A 65 21.45 -5.46 15.05
CA TRP A 65 20.25 -4.63 14.89
C TRP A 65 19.09 -5.39 14.24
N LEU A 66 19.37 -6.18 13.20
CA LEU A 66 18.37 -7.03 12.54
C LEU A 66 17.89 -8.15 13.46
N GLU A 67 18.77 -8.74 14.29
CA GLU A 67 18.41 -9.75 15.28
C GLU A 67 17.41 -9.24 16.31
N ARG A 68 17.78 -8.17 17.01
CA ARG A 68 16.98 -7.67 18.14
C ARG A 68 15.66 -7.03 17.72
N THR A 69 15.52 -6.64 16.45
CA THR A 69 14.27 -6.04 15.91
C THR A 69 13.45 -7.00 15.06
N SER A 70 14.07 -8.06 14.53
CA SER A 70 13.47 -9.06 13.65
C SER A 70 12.55 -8.42 12.56
N PRO A 71 13.08 -7.52 11.72
CA PRO A 71 12.27 -6.76 10.80
C PRO A 71 11.81 -7.61 9.62
N ALA A 72 10.59 -7.37 9.14
CA ALA A 72 10.11 -7.94 7.88
C ALA A 72 10.75 -7.23 6.66
N LEU A 73 11.11 -5.96 6.82
CA LEU A 73 11.77 -5.14 5.81
C LEU A 73 12.82 -4.24 6.47
N VAL A 74 14.01 -4.19 5.90
CA VAL A 74 15.03 -3.18 6.22
C VAL A 74 15.17 -2.16 5.10
N VAL A 75 15.34 -0.89 5.46
CA VAL A 75 15.56 0.22 4.53
C VAL A 75 16.95 0.79 4.78
N ALA A 76 17.80 0.72 3.76
CA ALA A 76 19.12 1.31 3.72
C ALA A 76 19.01 2.71 3.08
N ALA A 77 19.11 3.75 3.91
CA ALA A 77 18.94 5.15 3.53
C ALA A 77 19.99 6.08 4.20
N THR A 78 21.18 5.55 4.45
CA THR A 78 22.35 6.33 4.91
C THR A 78 23.09 6.94 3.72
N ASP A 79 23.93 7.95 3.98
CA ASP A 79 24.86 8.52 2.99
C ASP A 79 26.19 7.72 2.91
N ASP A 80 26.31 6.63 3.67
CA ASP A 80 27.48 5.76 3.72
C ASP A 80 27.21 4.44 2.97
N ASP A 81 27.91 4.24 1.85
CA ASP A 81 27.77 3.06 0.99
C ASP A 81 28.24 1.77 1.66
N VAL A 82 29.26 1.82 2.53
CA VAL A 82 29.77 0.65 3.26
C VAL A 82 28.72 0.16 4.23
N ILE A 83 28.05 1.08 4.94
CA ILE A 83 26.93 0.75 5.83
C ILE A 83 25.74 0.21 5.03
N ASN A 84 25.39 0.84 3.90
CA ASN A 84 24.30 0.36 3.05
C ASN A 84 24.56 -1.04 2.46
N ASP A 85 25.82 -1.35 2.12
CA ASP A 85 26.25 -2.69 1.68
C ASP A 85 26.15 -3.70 2.83
N ALA A 86 26.65 -3.38 4.03
CA ALA A 86 26.51 -4.24 5.21
C ALA A 86 25.05 -4.54 5.58
N ILE A 87 24.15 -3.55 5.45
CA ILE A 87 22.70 -3.75 5.60
C ILE A 87 22.15 -4.71 4.56
N ALA A 88 22.60 -4.62 3.30
CA ALA A 88 22.18 -5.53 2.24
C ALA A 88 22.64 -6.96 2.47
N ASP A 89 23.87 -7.14 2.90
CA ASP A 89 24.43 -8.45 3.14
C ASP A 89 23.76 -9.12 4.36
N ALA A 90 23.63 -8.41 5.47
CA ALA A 90 22.93 -8.90 6.65
C ALA A 90 21.45 -9.22 6.38
N ALA A 91 20.76 -8.42 5.56
CA ALA A 91 19.39 -8.71 5.16
C ALA A 91 19.30 -9.98 4.31
N ARG A 92 20.22 -10.15 3.34
CA ARG A 92 20.26 -11.29 2.44
C ARG A 92 20.51 -12.59 3.19
N GLU A 93 21.48 -12.60 4.11
CA GLU A 93 21.80 -13.77 4.94
C GLU A 93 20.59 -14.25 5.77
N ARG A 94 19.72 -13.31 6.17
CA ARG A 94 18.55 -13.59 7.01
C ARG A 94 17.25 -13.78 6.22
N GLY A 95 17.29 -13.63 4.90
CA GLY A 95 16.10 -13.65 4.05
C GLY A 95 15.14 -12.48 4.30
N THR A 96 15.61 -11.39 4.92
CA THR A 96 14.83 -10.18 5.17
C THR A 96 14.73 -9.36 3.88
N LEU A 97 13.54 -8.80 3.62
CA LEU A 97 13.36 -7.90 2.48
C LEU A 97 14.21 -6.64 2.66
N ILE A 98 14.79 -6.13 1.57
CA ILE A 98 15.59 -4.91 1.62
C ILE A 98 15.12 -3.85 0.63
N ASN A 99 14.98 -2.62 1.11
CA ASN A 99 14.86 -1.44 0.26
C ASN A 99 16.12 -0.56 0.36
N ARG A 100 16.98 -0.64 -0.66
CA ARG A 100 18.08 0.31 -0.86
C ARG A 100 17.57 1.59 -1.52
N ALA A 101 17.81 2.73 -0.88
CA ALA A 101 17.37 4.04 -1.36
C ALA A 101 18.42 4.74 -2.23
N ASP A 102 19.68 4.32 -2.14
CA ASP A 102 20.86 4.83 -2.84
C ASP A 102 20.96 4.32 -4.30
N ARG A 103 20.35 3.16 -4.62
CA ARG A 103 20.46 2.54 -5.96
C ARG A 103 19.14 2.45 -6.72
N SER A 104 19.17 2.89 -7.98
CA SER A 104 18.15 2.64 -9.00
C SER A 104 18.77 1.90 -10.18
N GLY A 105 18.51 0.59 -10.30
CA GLY A 105 19.11 -0.21 -11.38
C GLY A 105 18.89 -1.70 -11.17
N GLU A 106 19.91 -2.50 -11.49
CA GLU A 106 19.96 -3.93 -11.19
C GLU A 106 19.71 -4.19 -9.70
N ARG A 107 19.01 -5.28 -9.42
CA ARG A 107 18.52 -5.61 -8.08
C ARG A 107 18.70 -7.09 -7.82
N ASP A 108 19.26 -7.39 -6.68
CA ASP A 108 19.38 -8.75 -6.20
C ASP A 108 18.02 -9.30 -5.74
N PRO A 109 17.85 -10.63 -5.72
CA PRO A 109 16.71 -11.27 -5.05
C PRO A 109 16.51 -10.74 -3.62
N GLY A 110 15.25 -10.56 -3.22
CA GLY A 110 14.90 -9.96 -1.92
C GLY A 110 14.85 -8.43 -1.91
N SER A 111 15.29 -7.77 -2.99
CA SER A 111 15.14 -6.31 -3.14
C SER A 111 13.69 -5.90 -3.34
N VAL A 112 13.23 -4.95 -2.54
CA VAL A 112 11.91 -4.32 -2.63
C VAL A 112 12.03 -2.91 -3.21
N VAL A 113 11.10 -2.56 -4.08
CA VAL A 113 10.87 -1.19 -4.53
C VAL A 113 9.58 -0.69 -3.92
N VAL A 114 9.60 0.55 -3.45
CA VAL A 114 8.39 1.20 -2.95
C VAL A 114 7.88 2.17 -4.04
N PRO A 115 6.89 1.75 -4.86
CA PRO A 115 6.49 2.48 -6.06
C PRO A 115 5.79 3.81 -5.76
N ALA A 116 5.47 4.55 -6.83
CA ALA A 116 4.48 5.62 -6.75
C ALA A 116 3.12 4.96 -6.50
N THR A 117 2.40 5.38 -5.45
CA THR A 117 1.15 4.73 -5.02
C THR A 117 0.06 5.76 -4.86
N VAL A 118 -1.14 5.44 -5.33
CA VAL A 118 -2.39 6.14 -5.08
C VAL A 118 -3.26 5.23 -4.22
N ARG A 119 -3.95 5.81 -3.24
CA ARG A 119 -4.86 5.11 -2.34
C ARG A 119 -6.19 5.85 -2.28
N ASN A 120 -7.27 5.09 -2.39
CA ASN A 120 -8.62 5.49 -2.05
C ASN A 120 -9.23 4.28 -1.32
N ASP A 121 -8.85 4.11 -0.05
CA ASP A 121 -8.98 2.84 0.65
C ASP A 121 -10.41 2.27 0.59
N PRO A 122 -10.58 0.96 0.33
CA PRO A 122 -9.54 -0.07 0.28
C PRO A 122 -8.83 -0.23 -1.08
N VAL A 123 -9.08 0.65 -2.05
CA VAL A 123 -8.47 0.55 -3.39
C VAL A 123 -7.06 1.14 -3.40
N VAL A 124 -6.09 0.35 -3.87
CA VAL A 124 -4.69 0.75 -3.99
C VAL A 124 -4.21 0.51 -5.41
N VAL A 125 -3.54 1.51 -6.00
CA VAL A 125 -2.88 1.38 -7.31
C VAL A 125 -1.43 1.82 -7.18
N SER A 126 -0.52 1.04 -7.74
CA SER A 126 0.91 1.35 -7.76
C SER A 126 1.48 1.40 -9.17
N VAL A 127 2.30 2.41 -9.44
CA VAL A 127 3.02 2.60 -10.71
C VAL A 127 4.52 2.48 -10.46
N ALA A 128 5.16 1.59 -11.21
CA ALA A 128 6.60 1.39 -11.21
C ALA A 128 7.14 1.37 -12.65
N THR A 129 8.24 2.09 -12.89
CA THR A 129 8.94 2.12 -14.19
C THR A 129 10.29 1.40 -14.13
N GLY A 130 10.47 0.49 -13.17
CA GLY A 130 11.76 -0.19 -12.96
C GLY A 130 12.90 0.76 -12.57
N GLY A 131 12.58 1.97 -12.09
CA GLY A 131 13.57 3.02 -11.79
C GLY A 131 14.00 3.85 -13.01
N GLN A 132 13.55 3.52 -14.22
CA GLN A 132 13.98 4.18 -15.46
C GLN A 132 13.37 5.57 -15.64
N ALA A 133 12.14 5.78 -15.16
CA ALA A 133 11.41 7.03 -15.35
C ALA A 133 10.64 7.45 -14.08
N PRO A 134 11.31 8.03 -13.07
CA PRO A 134 10.65 8.53 -11.86
C PRO A 134 9.64 9.64 -12.17
N ALA A 135 9.96 10.53 -13.12
CA ALA A 135 9.06 11.60 -13.56
C ALA A 135 7.76 11.04 -14.16
N LEU A 136 7.85 10.02 -15.02
CA LEU A 136 6.68 9.33 -15.57
C LEU A 136 5.86 8.64 -14.47
N SER A 137 6.52 7.98 -13.51
CA SER A 137 5.82 7.36 -12.37
C SER A 137 5.03 8.40 -11.57
N LYS A 138 5.60 9.58 -11.35
CA LYS A 138 4.92 10.69 -10.66
C LYS A 138 3.74 11.22 -11.48
N TYR A 139 3.93 11.42 -12.78
CA TYR A 139 2.87 11.88 -13.69
C TYR A 139 1.68 10.92 -13.72
N LEU A 140 1.92 9.62 -13.96
CA LEU A 140 0.86 8.61 -14.00
C LEU A 140 0.14 8.50 -12.65
N ARG A 141 0.88 8.52 -11.55
CA ARG A 141 0.30 8.55 -10.19
C ARG A 141 -0.66 9.73 -10.02
N GLN A 142 -0.31 10.93 -10.49
CA GLN A 142 -1.18 12.11 -10.39
C GLN A 142 -2.46 11.95 -11.23
N GLN A 143 -2.36 11.42 -12.45
CA GLN A 143 -3.54 11.17 -13.29
C GLN A 143 -4.49 10.13 -12.67
N LEU A 144 -3.93 9.14 -11.98
CA LEU A 144 -4.71 8.11 -11.30
C LEU A 144 -5.38 8.61 -10.01
N GLU A 145 -4.90 9.68 -9.38
CA GLU A 145 -5.53 10.27 -8.19
C GLU A 145 -6.97 10.72 -8.49
N GLU A 146 -7.17 11.43 -9.60
CA GLU A 146 -8.51 11.88 -10.02
C GLU A 146 -9.38 10.71 -10.48
N THR A 147 -8.81 9.76 -11.20
CA THR A 147 -9.52 8.58 -11.70
C THR A 147 -10.08 7.72 -10.57
N LEU A 148 -9.36 7.62 -9.45
CA LEU A 148 -9.73 6.79 -8.31
C LEU A 148 -10.68 7.49 -7.31
N LEU A 149 -11.13 8.71 -7.58
CA LEU A 149 -12.10 9.39 -6.72
C LEU A 149 -13.41 8.59 -6.64
N GLY A 150 -13.79 8.23 -5.40
CA GLY A 150 -14.96 7.42 -5.08
C GLY A 150 -14.75 5.91 -5.17
N ALA A 151 -13.57 5.43 -5.63
CA ALA A 151 -13.32 4.01 -5.83
C ALA A 151 -13.36 3.19 -4.54
N GLY A 152 -12.92 3.79 -3.43
CA GLY A 152 -12.99 3.20 -2.09
C GLY A 152 -14.43 2.94 -1.66
N GLU A 153 -15.32 3.92 -1.81
CA GLU A 153 -16.74 3.71 -1.50
C GLU A 153 -17.39 2.72 -2.45
N MET A 154 -17.06 2.78 -3.76
CA MET A 154 -17.56 1.80 -4.73
C MET A 154 -17.18 0.38 -4.32
N ALA A 155 -15.94 0.16 -3.87
CA ALA A 155 -15.50 -1.14 -3.37
C ALA A 155 -16.28 -1.59 -2.13
N ARG A 156 -16.60 -0.68 -1.19
CA ARG A 156 -17.43 -0.99 -0.01
C ARG A 156 -18.88 -1.32 -0.39
N VAL A 157 -19.49 -0.56 -1.31
CA VAL A 157 -20.83 -0.84 -1.85
C VAL A 157 -20.85 -2.23 -2.49
N CYS A 158 -19.87 -2.55 -3.36
CA CYS A 158 -19.79 -3.85 -4.00
C CYS A 158 -19.66 -5.00 -2.98
N ALA A 159 -18.89 -4.80 -1.92
CA ALA A 159 -18.76 -5.78 -0.84
C ALA A 159 -20.08 -5.96 -0.09
N ALA A 160 -20.77 -4.88 0.26
CA ALA A 160 -22.05 -4.90 0.95
C ALA A 160 -23.16 -5.56 0.11
N VAL A 161 -23.29 -5.18 -1.17
CA VAL A 161 -24.23 -5.80 -2.12
C VAL A 161 -23.96 -7.30 -2.23
N ARG A 162 -22.70 -7.71 -2.36
CA ARG A 162 -22.35 -9.14 -2.45
C ARG A 162 -22.78 -9.91 -1.20
N GLU A 163 -22.54 -9.37 -0.02
CA GLU A 163 -22.89 -10.03 1.24
C GLU A 163 -24.41 -10.12 1.43
N GLU A 164 -25.15 -9.06 1.08
CA GLU A 164 -26.61 -9.06 1.16
C GLU A 164 -27.26 -10.01 0.15
N LEU A 165 -26.76 -10.06 -1.09
CA LEU A 165 -27.25 -11.04 -2.05
C LEU A 165 -26.90 -12.48 -1.62
N LYS A 166 -25.79 -12.67 -0.90
CA LYS A 166 -25.42 -13.98 -0.34
C LYS A 166 -26.32 -14.38 0.82
N SER A 167 -26.71 -13.44 1.70
CA SER A 167 -27.64 -13.74 2.81
C SER A 167 -29.04 -14.13 2.30
N ARG A 168 -29.41 -13.65 1.11
CA ARG A 168 -30.66 -13.97 0.40
C ARG A 168 -30.57 -15.20 -0.53
N ASP A 169 -29.47 -15.95 -0.47
CA ASP A 169 -29.22 -17.15 -1.26
C ASP A 169 -29.29 -16.95 -2.80
N VAL A 170 -28.92 -15.75 -3.26
CA VAL A 170 -28.84 -15.47 -4.70
C VAL A 170 -27.67 -16.24 -5.32
N ALA A 171 -27.93 -16.90 -6.45
CA ALA A 171 -26.94 -17.70 -7.17
C ALA A 171 -25.65 -16.93 -7.51
N THR A 172 -24.50 -17.59 -7.40
CA THR A 172 -23.16 -16.97 -7.58
C THR A 172 -23.01 -16.18 -8.88
N ASP A 173 -23.47 -16.72 -10.01
CA ASP A 173 -23.36 -16.05 -11.30
C ASP A 173 -24.22 -14.78 -11.37
N ARG A 174 -25.43 -14.82 -10.79
CA ARG A 174 -26.30 -13.65 -10.70
C ARG A 174 -25.70 -12.57 -9.81
N ARG A 175 -25.14 -12.95 -8.64
CA ARG A 175 -24.41 -12.01 -7.76
C ARG A 175 -23.27 -11.31 -8.48
N ARG A 176 -22.49 -12.07 -9.27
CA ARG A 176 -21.39 -11.53 -10.06
C ARG A 176 -21.89 -10.52 -11.10
N GLN A 177 -22.99 -10.83 -11.78
CA GLN A 177 -23.59 -9.93 -12.76
C GLN A 177 -24.03 -8.63 -12.09
N ILE A 178 -24.80 -8.70 -11.00
CA ILE A 178 -25.29 -7.52 -10.28
C ILE A 178 -24.14 -6.63 -9.82
N VAL A 179 -23.13 -7.21 -9.17
CA VAL A 179 -21.95 -6.44 -8.72
C VAL A 179 -21.21 -5.81 -9.91
N THR A 180 -21.17 -6.47 -11.07
CA THR A 180 -20.58 -5.90 -12.29
C THR A 180 -21.41 -4.73 -12.82
N ASP A 181 -22.73 -4.83 -12.78
CA ASP A 181 -23.65 -3.76 -13.21
C ASP A 181 -23.52 -2.53 -12.30
N VAL A 182 -23.40 -2.73 -10.98
CA VAL A 182 -23.12 -1.63 -10.02
C VAL A 182 -21.84 -0.89 -10.35
N VAL A 183 -20.74 -1.61 -10.60
CA VAL A 183 -19.44 -0.99 -10.93
C VAL A 183 -19.49 -0.22 -12.24
N ASN A 184 -20.32 -0.66 -13.19
CA ASN A 184 -20.48 -0.01 -14.50
C ASN A 184 -21.51 1.12 -14.51
N SER A 185 -22.22 1.36 -13.39
CA SER A 185 -23.25 2.40 -13.32
C SER A 185 -22.65 3.79 -13.10
N THR A 186 -22.84 4.67 -14.08
CA THR A 186 -22.45 6.09 -14.00
C THR A 186 -23.17 6.82 -12.87
N ASP A 187 -24.42 6.46 -12.58
CA ASP A 187 -25.22 7.09 -11.54
C ASP A 187 -24.68 6.75 -10.15
N VAL A 188 -24.29 5.49 -9.94
CA VAL A 188 -23.62 5.08 -8.70
C VAL A 188 -22.30 5.82 -8.52
N TRP A 189 -21.46 5.89 -9.56
CA TRP A 189 -20.21 6.67 -9.50
C TRP A 189 -20.44 8.14 -9.18
N THR A 190 -21.47 8.74 -9.78
CA THR A 190 -21.82 10.15 -9.55
C THR A 190 -22.24 10.36 -8.10
N ALA A 191 -23.17 9.54 -7.60
CA ALA A 191 -23.67 9.61 -6.24
C ALA A 191 -22.56 9.45 -5.18
N LEU A 192 -21.64 8.49 -5.40
CA LEU A 192 -20.52 8.23 -4.48
C LEU A 192 -19.47 9.34 -4.51
N ARG A 193 -19.26 10.01 -5.65
CA ARG A 193 -18.29 11.11 -5.77
C ARG A 193 -18.79 12.42 -5.17
N THR A 194 -20.08 12.70 -5.31
CA THR A 194 -20.68 13.96 -4.82
C THR A 194 -21.12 13.87 -3.35
N GLY A 195 -21.12 12.67 -2.76
CA GLY A 195 -21.64 12.42 -1.42
C GLY A 195 -23.15 12.67 -1.29
N THR A 196 -23.86 12.73 -2.41
CA THR A 196 -25.27 13.13 -2.47
C THR A 196 -26.23 12.02 -2.03
N SER A 197 -25.80 10.75 -2.14
CA SER A 197 -26.52 9.60 -1.61
C SER A 197 -25.61 8.86 -0.64
N ASN A 198 -26.13 8.52 0.55
CA ASN A 198 -25.41 7.63 1.44
C ASN A 198 -25.31 6.25 0.77
N SER A 199 -24.19 5.55 0.94
CA SER A 199 -23.91 4.25 0.31
C SER A 199 -25.03 3.22 0.55
N SER A 200 -25.76 3.35 1.66
CA SER A 200 -26.97 2.58 1.97
C SER A 200 -28.08 2.74 0.95
N GLN A 201 -28.35 3.95 0.45
CA GLN A 201 -29.42 4.19 -0.53
C GLN A 201 -29.10 3.51 -1.86
N VAL A 202 -27.85 3.60 -2.31
CA VAL A 202 -27.39 2.91 -3.52
C VAL A 202 -27.57 1.40 -3.40
N ILE A 203 -27.25 0.84 -2.22
CA ILE A 203 -27.44 -0.59 -1.95
C ILE A 203 -28.94 -0.94 -2.01
N GLU A 204 -29.81 -0.15 -1.38
CA GLU A 204 -31.26 -0.37 -1.41
C GLU A 204 -31.83 -0.31 -2.84
N ASP A 205 -31.42 0.67 -3.62
CA ASP A 205 -31.90 0.86 -5.00
C ASP A 205 -31.52 -0.34 -5.88
N VAL A 206 -30.27 -0.81 -5.80
CA VAL A 206 -29.79 -2.00 -6.52
C VAL A 206 -30.57 -3.25 -6.11
N LEU A 207 -30.79 -3.43 -4.80
CA LEU A 207 -31.53 -4.58 -4.28
C LEU A 207 -33.02 -4.53 -4.67
N ALA A 208 -33.61 -3.33 -4.76
CA ALA A 208 -35.00 -3.14 -5.18
C ALA A 208 -35.19 -3.49 -6.66
N GLU A 209 -34.25 -3.10 -7.53
CA GLU A 209 -34.25 -3.46 -8.94
C GLU A 209 -34.14 -4.98 -9.14
N ASP A 210 -33.28 -5.66 -8.37
CA ASP A 210 -33.17 -7.11 -8.42
C ASP A 210 -34.43 -7.84 -7.96
N LEU A 211 -35.05 -7.39 -6.87
CA LEU A 211 -36.31 -7.96 -6.38
C LEU A 211 -37.43 -7.80 -7.42
N SER A 212 -37.42 -6.73 -8.21
CA SER A 212 -38.38 -6.52 -9.29
C SER A 212 -38.11 -7.43 -10.51
N THR A 213 -36.85 -7.77 -10.78
CA THR A 213 -36.44 -8.56 -11.94
C THR A 213 -36.44 -10.08 -11.67
N GLY A 214 -36.32 -10.49 -10.40
CA GLY A 214 -36.33 -11.90 -9.97
C GLY A 214 -37.72 -12.53 -9.85
N GLY A 215 -38.80 -11.76 -9.95
CA GLY A 215 -40.17 -12.24 -9.85
C GLY A 215 -40.72 -13.00 -11.07
N ASP A 216 -39.97 -13.05 -12.18
CA ASP A 216 -40.51 -13.49 -13.48
C ASP A 216 -39.88 -14.77 -14.05
N ARG A 217 -39.21 -15.58 -13.20
CA ARG A 217 -38.68 -16.90 -13.59
C ARG A 217 -38.92 -17.94 -12.51
N SER A 218 -40.19 -18.34 -12.37
CA SER A 218 -40.60 -19.63 -11.79
C SER A 218 -40.26 -20.79 -12.72
#